data_AF-A0A0Y0PI40-F1
#
_entry.id   AF-A0A0Y0PI40-F1
#
_cell.length_a   1.000
_cell.length_b   1.000
_cell.length_c   1.000
_cell.angle_alpha   90.00
_cell.angle_beta   90.00
_cell.angle_gamma   90.00
#
_symmetry.space_group_name_H-M   'P 1'
#
loop_
_entity.id
_entity.type
_entity.pdbx_description
1 polymer ?
#
loop_
_entity_poly.entity_id
_entity_poly.type
_entity_poly.pdbx_seq_one_letter_code
_entity_poly.pdbx_strand_id
1 'polypeptide(L)'
;NTDAFGRKPKKLNPVLEAKFDVLTAWIAYRLNLKHSKEACVGEYGFTDELATNLVKIKVANPNDREKCYVNCLYTKLVFYKNNSINTQAMKESLSEIVGGERLLNIVNSCLNVGGANDCDK
;
A
#
# COMPACT_ATOMS: atom_id res chain seq x y z
N ASN A 1 -0.41 52.02 4.62
CA ASN A 1 -1.06 50.71 4.43
C ASN A 1 -0.01 49.71 3.97
N THR A 2 0.92 49.33 4.85
CA THR A 2 0.86 48.19 5.80
C THR A 2 0.92 46.82 5.12
N ASP A 3 2.14 46.35 4.90
CA ASP A 3 2.67 45.05 5.35
C ASP A 3 1.72 43.84 5.29
N ALA A 4 1.58 43.23 4.12
CA ALA A 4 0.86 41.96 3.96
C ALA A 4 1.71 40.79 3.44
N PHE A 5 3.00 40.97 3.12
CA PHE A 5 3.81 39.94 2.46
C PHE A 5 5.12 39.57 3.20
N GLY A 6 5.09 39.59 4.54
CA GLY A 6 6.26 39.33 5.39
C GLY A 6 6.18 38.08 6.27
N ARG A 7 5.18 37.19 6.10
CA ARG A 7 5.15 35.96 6.90
C ARG A 7 6.12 34.94 6.31
N LYS A 8 7.34 34.89 6.86
CA LYS A 8 8.22 33.72 6.71
C LYS A 8 7.39 32.47 7.04
N PRO A 9 7.46 31.39 6.23
CA PRO A 9 6.75 30.17 6.55
C PRO A 9 7.17 29.76 7.96
N LYS A 10 6.21 29.69 8.88
CA LYS A 10 6.49 29.18 10.23
C LYS A 10 6.96 27.74 10.04
N LYS A 11 8.21 27.47 10.42
CA LYS A 11 8.68 26.08 10.54
C LYS A 11 7.67 25.36 11.43
N LEU A 12 7.15 24.26 10.94
CA LEU A 12 6.31 23.38 11.75
C LEU A 12 7.17 22.90 12.92
N ASN A 13 6.54 22.63 14.06
CA ASN A 13 7.29 21.96 15.11
C ASN A 13 7.52 20.49 14.69
N PRO A 14 8.54 19.81 15.24
CA PRO A 14 8.88 18.45 14.80
C PRO A 14 7.71 17.46 14.90
N VAL A 15 6.80 17.66 15.85
CA VAL A 15 5.61 16.81 16.04
C VAL A 15 4.61 16.98 14.88
N LEU A 16 4.42 18.22 14.42
CA LEU A 16 3.55 18.54 13.29
C LEU A 16 4.18 18.15 11.96
N GLU A 17 5.50 18.28 11.82
CA GLU A 17 6.25 17.79 10.65
C GLU A 17 6.05 16.28 10.49
N ALA A 18 6.31 15.50 11.56
CA ALA A 18 6.10 14.06 11.53
C ALA A 18 4.65 13.67 11.18
N LYS A 19 3.64 14.38 11.72
CA LYS A 19 2.24 14.13 11.35
C LYS A 19 1.95 14.43 9.88
N PHE A 20 2.57 15.47 9.33
CA PHE A 20 2.42 15.84 7.94
C PHE A 20 3.09 14.84 7.00
N ASP A 21 4.26 14.31 7.38
CA ASP A 21 4.97 13.26 6.64
C ASP A 21 4.13 11.98 6.57
N VAL A 22 3.59 11.52 7.71
CA VAL A 22 2.69 10.36 7.77
C VAL A 22 1.45 10.57 6.90
N LEU A 23 0.83 11.76 6.95
CA LEU A 23 -0.34 12.08 6.13
C LEU A 23 -0.01 12.02 4.64
N THR A 24 1.12 12.60 4.24
CA THR A 24 1.56 12.65 2.84
C THR A 24 1.88 11.25 2.32
N ALA A 25 2.61 10.45 3.10
CA ALA A 25 2.87 9.05 2.79
C ALA A 25 1.56 8.26 2.61
N TRP A 26 0.58 8.47 3.50
CA TRP A 26 -0.71 7.79 3.43
C TRP A 26 -1.53 8.17 2.18
N ILE A 27 -1.51 9.46 1.79
CA ILE A 27 -2.15 9.93 0.56
C ILE A 27 -1.48 9.29 -0.66
N ALA A 28 -0.15 9.30 -0.73
CA ALA A 28 0.60 8.70 -1.83
C ALA A 28 0.30 7.20 -1.96
N TYR A 29 0.34 6.46 -0.83
CA TYR A 29 -0.01 5.05 -0.81
C TYR A 29 -1.45 4.81 -1.29
N ARG A 30 -2.43 5.60 -0.83
CA ARG A 30 -3.83 5.45 -1.25
C ARG A 30 -4.04 5.73 -2.74
N LEU A 31 -3.34 6.70 -3.31
CA LEU A 31 -3.40 6.99 -4.75
C LEU A 31 -2.82 5.82 -5.56
N ASN A 32 -1.66 5.29 -5.15
CA ASN A 32 -1.06 4.12 -5.80
C ASN A 32 -1.94 2.88 -5.69
N LEU A 33 -2.56 2.66 -4.52
CA LEU A 33 -3.53 1.58 -4.32
C LEU A 33 -4.75 1.76 -5.22
N LYS A 34 -5.28 2.97 -5.36
CA LYS A 34 -6.41 3.25 -6.26
C LYS A 34 -6.06 2.92 -7.72
N HIS A 35 -4.95 3.44 -8.24
CA HIS A 35 -4.54 3.15 -9.63
C HIS A 35 -4.27 1.66 -9.86
N SER A 36 -3.68 0.97 -8.87
CA SER A 36 -3.46 -0.48 -8.93
C SER A 36 -4.78 -1.24 -8.97
N LYS A 37 -5.77 -0.83 -8.15
CA LYS A 37 -7.11 -1.40 -8.18
C LYS A 37 -7.77 -1.21 -9.53
N GLU A 38 -7.73 -0.03 -10.11
CA GLU A 38 -8.32 0.25 -11.43
C GLU A 38 -7.66 -0.62 -12.51
N ALA A 39 -6.33 -0.76 -12.49
CA ALA A 39 -5.60 -1.59 -13.42
C ALA A 39 -5.96 -3.09 -13.30
N CYS A 40 -6.17 -3.59 -12.07
CA CYS A 40 -6.49 -5.00 -11.84
C CYS A 40 -7.99 -5.29 -11.98
N VAL A 41 -8.89 -4.38 -11.61
CA VAL A 41 -10.34 -4.54 -11.78
C VAL A 41 -10.70 -4.66 -13.26
N GLY A 42 -10.07 -3.87 -14.13
CA GLY A 42 -10.26 -3.99 -15.58
C GLY A 42 -9.88 -5.37 -16.14
N GLU A 43 -8.96 -6.09 -15.48
CA GLU A 43 -8.51 -7.43 -15.88
C GLU A 43 -9.46 -8.55 -15.39
N TYR A 44 -10.09 -8.38 -14.22
CA TYR A 44 -10.91 -9.43 -13.58
C TYR A 44 -12.43 -9.13 -13.52
N GLY A 45 -12.87 -7.92 -13.91
CA GLY A 45 -14.28 -7.54 -13.98
C GLY A 45 -14.98 -7.40 -12.62
N PHE A 46 -14.25 -7.00 -11.58
CA PHE A 46 -14.77 -6.90 -10.21
C PHE A 46 -15.51 -5.60 -9.92
N THR A 47 -16.43 -5.62 -8.95
CA THR A 47 -17.03 -4.39 -8.41
C THR A 47 -16.08 -3.71 -7.43
N ASP A 48 -16.21 -2.39 -7.27
CA ASP A 48 -15.42 -1.61 -6.30
C ASP A 48 -15.56 -2.13 -4.86
N GLU A 49 -16.74 -2.66 -4.53
CA GLU A 49 -17.05 -3.26 -3.24
C GLU A 49 -16.25 -4.55 -3.01
N LEU A 50 -16.26 -5.47 -3.97
CA LEU A 50 -15.51 -6.72 -3.88
C LEU A 50 -14.00 -6.46 -3.83
N ALA A 51 -13.50 -5.59 -4.71
CA ALA A 51 -12.12 -5.11 -4.70
C ALA A 51 -11.71 -4.52 -3.33
N THR A 52 -12.62 -3.81 -2.67
CA THR A 52 -12.38 -3.23 -1.35
C THR A 52 -12.41 -4.28 -0.24
N ASN A 53 -13.30 -5.27 -0.31
CA ASN A 53 -13.38 -6.35 0.67
C ASN A 53 -12.17 -7.29 0.60
N LEU A 54 -11.65 -7.55 -0.60
CA LEU A 54 -10.43 -8.33 -0.81
C LEU A 54 -9.20 -7.67 -0.18
N VAL A 55 -9.03 -6.35 -0.36
CA VAL A 55 -7.93 -5.60 0.27
C VAL A 55 -8.06 -5.54 1.79
N LYS A 56 -9.28 -5.62 2.33
CA LYS A 56 -9.53 -5.67 3.78
C LYS A 56 -9.40 -7.08 4.37
N ILE A 57 -9.05 -8.09 3.56
CA ILE A 57 -8.94 -9.49 3.97
C ILE A 57 -10.26 -9.96 4.65
N LYS A 58 -11.40 -9.49 4.13
CA LYS A 58 -12.73 -9.86 4.64
C LYS A 58 -13.31 -11.11 3.99
N VAL A 59 -12.58 -11.71 3.05
CA VAL A 59 -13.02 -12.91 2.31
C VAL A 59 -12.40 -14.14 2.96
N ALA A 60 -13.23 -14.95 3.61
CA ALA A 60 -12.83 -16.27 4.07
C ALA A 60 -12.81 -17.22 2.85
N ASN A 61 -11.66 -17.83 2.59
CA ASN A 61 -11.41 -18.74 1.46
C ASN A 61 -11.61 -18.09 0.08
N PRO A 62 -10.69 -17.21 -0.35
CA PRO A 62 -10.79 -16.59 -1.67
C PRO A 62 -10.72 -17.63 -2.78
N ASN A 63 -11.53 -17.45 -3.83
CA ASN A 63 -11.43 -18.25 -5.05
C ASN A 63 -10.23 -17.84 -5.90
N ASP A 64 -9.92 -18.59 -6.96
CA ASP A 64 -8.72 -18.36 -7.78
C ASP A 64 -8.67 -16.96 -8.41
N ARG A 65 -9.82 -16.40 -8.83
CA ARG A 65 -9.86 -15.04 -9.37
C ARG A 65 -9.57 -13.99 -8.31
N GLU A 66 -10.09 -14.17 -7.10
CA GLU A 66 -9.87 -13.27 -5.97
C GLU A 66 -8.41 -13.29 -5.52
N LYS A 67 -7.79 -14.46 -5.51
CA LYS A 67 -6.35 -14.64 -5.28
C LYS A 67 -5.52 -13.95 -6.36
N CYS A 68 -5.85 -14.17 -7.64
CA CYS A 68 -5.14 -13.52 -8.76
C CYS A 68 -5.28 -11.99 -8.72
N TYR A 69 -6.42 -11.46 -8.28
CA TYR A 69 -6.60 -10.03 -8.09
C TYR A 69 -5.65 -9.46 -7.01
N VAL A 70 -5.50 -10.16 -5.88
CA VAL A 70 -4.56 -9.74 -4.83
C VAL A 70 -3.12 -9.81 -5.34
N ASN A 71 -2.74 -10.87 -6.05
CA ASN A 71 -1.42 -10.96 -6.67
C ASN A 71 -1.17 -9.84 -7.71
N CYS A 72 -2.17 -9.51 -8.53
CA CYS A 72 -2.12 -8.37 -9.46
C CYS A 72 -1.87 -7.07 -8.69
N LEU A 73 -2.61 -6.80 -7.61
CA LEU A 73 -2.42 -5.62 -6.78
C LEU A 73 -1.01 -5.52 -6.23
N TYR A 74 -0.49 -6.60 -5.65
CA TYR A 74 0.84 -6.64 -5.06
C TYR A 74 1.95 -6.45 -6.12
N THR A 75 1.72 -6.97 -7.32
CA THR A 75 2.63 -6.77 -8.47
C THR A 75 2.61 -5.31 -8.94
N LYS A 76 1.42 -4.68 -9.08
CA LYS A 76 1.30 -3.27 -9.49
C LYS A 76 1.85 -2.31 -8.45
N LEU A 77 1.71 -2.64 -7.17
CA LEU A 77 2.34 -1.94 -6.05
C LEU A 77 3.84 -2.24 -5.91
N VAL A 78 4.40 -3.07 -6.78
CA VAL A 78 5.80 -3.56 -6.78
C VAL A 78 6.24 -4.23 -5.47
N PHE A 79 5.28 -4.61 -4.63
CA PHE A 79 5.45 -5.34 -3.38
C PHE A 79 5.79 -6.81 -3.61
N TYR A 80 5.44 -7.30 -4.79
CA TYR A 80 5.85 -8.60 -5.26
C TYR A 80 6.60 -8.45 -6.58
N LYS A 81 7.80 -9.02 -6.68
CA LYS A 81 8.67 -8.93 -7.86
C LYS A 81 9.50 -10.20 -7.98
N ASN A 82 9.62 -10.73 -9.20
CA ASN A 82 10.42 -11.92 -9.50
C ASN A 82 10.10 -13.11 -8.56
N ASN A 83 8.81 -13.37 -8.33
CA ASN A 83 8.35 -14.44 -7.44
C ASN A 83 8.82 -14.32 -5.98
N SER A 84 8.99 -13.09 -5.50
CA SER A 84 9.40 -12.83 -4.11
C SER A 84 8.81 -11.52 -3.59
N ILE A 85 8.66 -11.45 -2.27
CA ILE A 85 8.29 -10.20 -1.59
C ILE A 85 9.42 -9.19 -1.74
N ASN A 86 9.11 -8.04 -2.35
CA ASN A 86 10.01 -6.90 -2.45
C ASN A 86 9.94 -6.08 -1.16
N THR A 87 10.67 -6.53 -0.16
CA THR A 87 10.74 -5.90 1.16
C THR A 87 11.15 -4.43 1.08
N GLN A 88 12.01 -4.07 0.12
CA GLN A 88 12.46 -2.70 -0.06
C GLN A 88 11.33 -1.77 -0.50
N ALA A 89 10.56 -2.17 -1.52
CA ALA A 89 9.40 -1.39 -1.98
C ALA A 89 8.32 -1.25 -0.89
N MET A 90 8.09 -2.31 -0.10
CA MET A 90 7.17 -2.25 1.02
C MET A 90 7.64 -1.24 2.07
N LYS A 91 8.94 -1.21 2.41
CA LYS A 91 9.50 -0.21 3.33
C LYS A 91 9.28 1.21 2.81
N GLU A 92 9.68 1.48 1.57
CA GLU A 92 9.56 2.81 0.96
C GLU A 92 8.09 3.30 0.92
N SER A 93 7.14 2.38 0.78
CA SER A 93 5.73 2.73 0.66
C SER A 93 4.98 2.80 2.00
N LEU A 94 5.42 2.04 3.01
CA LEU A 94 4.63 1.77 4.21
C LEU A 94 5.34 2.09 5.54
N SER A 95 6.65 2.36 5.56
CA SER A 95 7.39 2.54 6.82
C SER A 95 6.86 3.73 7.63
N GLU A 96 6.57 4.85 6.97
CA GLU A 96 6.02 6.05 7.61
C GLU A 96 4.57 5.84 8.10
N ILE A 97 3.83 4.92 7.47
CA ILE A 97 2.43 4.64 7.82
C ILE A 97 2.32 3.64 8.97
N VAL A 98 3.11 2.56 8.90
CA VAL A 98 2.99 1.38 9.78
C VAL A 98 4.02 1.41 10.92
N GLY A 99 5.12 2.13 10.73
CA GLY A 99 6.34 2.03 11.53
C GLY A 99 7.28 0.96 10.97
N GLY A 100 8.56 1.33 10.77
CA GLY A 100 9.54 0.46 10.10
C GLY A 100 9.77 -0.90 10.76
N GLU A 101 9.90 -0.94 12.09
CA GLU A 101 10.09 -2.20 12.84
C GLU A 101 8.86 -3.10 12.73
N ARG A 102 7.66 -2.54 12.97
CA ARG A 102 6.40 -3.29 12.86
C ARG A 102 6.21 -3.84 11.45
N LEU A 103 6.48 -3.04 10.43
CA LEU A 103 6.40 -3.46 9.04
C LEU A 103 7.36 -4.62 8.76
N LEU A 104 8.61 -4.52 9.20
CA LEU A 104 9.60 -5.58 9.03
C LEU A 104 9.17 -6.89 9.69
N ASN A 105 8.63 -6.83 10.90
CA ASN A 105 8.14 -8.02 11.59
C ASN A 105 7.00 -8.70 10.82
N ILE A 106 6.08 -7.91 10.24
CA ILE A 106 5.01 -8.44 9.37
C ILE A 106 5.61 -9.09 8.12
N VAL A 107 6.48 -8.37 7.40
CA VAL A 107 7.08 -8.89 6.16
C VAL A 107 7.85 -10.18 6.40
N ASN A 108 8.69 -10.20 7.44
CA ASN A 108 9.48 -11.38 7.81
C ASN A 108 8.60 -12.59 8.14
N SER A 109 7.41 -12.38 8.71
CA SER A 109 6.45 -13.46 8.98
C SER A 109 5.85 -14.08 7.70
N CYS A 110 5.91 -13.37 6.58
CA CYS A 110 5.33 -13.80 5.30
C CYS A 110 6.36 -14.35 4.30
N LEU A 111 7.68 -14.21 4.53
CA LEU A 111 8.71 -14.54 3.52
C LEU A 111 8.73 -16.00 3.08
N ASN A 112 8.25 -16.91 3.93
CA ASN A 112 8.23 -18.35 3.65
C ASN A 112 6.83 -18.86 3.26
N VAL A 113 5.86 -17.95 3.11
CA VAL A 113 4.54 -18.31 2.59
C VAL A 113 4.68 -18.52 1.08
N GLY A 114 4.21 -19.68 0.62
CA GLY A 114 4.22 -20.05 -0.79
C GLY A 114 2.85 -20.55 -1.20
N GLY A 115 2.70 -20.78 -2.50
CA GLY A 115 1.46 -21.21 -3.13
C GLY A 115 1.72 -22.13 -4.32
N ALA A 116 0.68 -22.84 -4.76
CA ALA A 116 0.78 -23.78 -5.87
C ALA A 116 1.06 -23.09 -7.23
N ASN A 117 0.71 -21.81 -7.34
CA ASN A 117 0.90 -20.98 -8.54
C ASN A 117 1.06 -19.51 -8.14
N ASP A 118 1.25 -18.61 -9.10
CA ASP A 118 1.49 -17.18 -8.83
C ASP A 118 0.33 -16.46 -8.12
N CYS A 119 -0.91 -16.91 -8.31
CA CYS A 119 -2.06 -16.32 -7.61
C CYS A 119 -2.19 -16.86 -6.17
N ASP A 120 -1.74 -18.09 -5.92
CA ASP A 120 -1.87 -18.79 -4.64
C ASP A 120 -0.80 -18.39 -3.59
N LYS A 121 0.26 -17.68 -4.00
CA LYS A 121 1.37 -17.26 -3.13
C LYS A 121 0.97 -16.07 -2.25
#